data_AF-A0A9N7YGP2-F1
#
_entry.id   AF-A0A9N7YGP2-F1
#
_cell.length_a   1.000
_cell.length_b   1.000
_cell.length_c   1.000
_cell.angle_alpha   90.00
_cell.angle_beta   90.00
_cell.angle_gamma   90.00
#
_symmetry.space_group_name_H-M   'P 1'
#
loop_
_entity.id
_entity.type
_entity.pdbx_description
1 polymer ?
#
loop_
_entity_poly.entity_id
_entity_poly.type
_entity_poly.pdbx_seq_one_letter_code
_entity_poly.pdbx_strand_id
1 'polypeptide(L)'
;MALNVPGLVAVLIFYVVILVIGIWASRKSKKEEKTCTGSKSEVTIVGGRNINVFVGIFTMTATWVGGGYIMGTTEAVYVPTRGLIWALGPPAHLLGFLLAGLFFAKPMRSKCYVTMLDPFQYRYGNMFTAMLLVPALISDILWVACILSGLGGTMSMILELPSALSIVISAAVSIIYTVLGGLYSVAYTDVIQFCFIFVSLWLCVPFMLLSPAITDLAQRPHINQTSEIPWLGEMELADAGIWMDEFLLVTLGGLAYQCLYQRVLSAASSAQAQITCFAAAGTVFMMGIPSVIIGAVAASADWNQTAYGLPPPYERGEAVKILPLALQYLTPNWVSVLGIGAVAAAVMSSMDSVLLSSASMFTQNIYRTTLRKQASERELLWVIRGSVVLVGLAGTGLAFGDDSVFALWLLSGDLLYCIVFPQLACVLHFRHANTYGAITGYVVGMLLRVVGGEPVLGIPPVLLYPGWTEEDGVIKQHFPFRTLAMLSSLISVVSVSWLLELGFSRQVIPRSWDFLGFFKENEGEGEVQEEPLPLEEKNKTLNTKL
;
A
#
# COMPACT_ATOMS: atom_id res chain seq x y z
N MET A 1 18.05 -17.71 -26.56
CA MET A 1 18.40 -16.29 -26.40
C MET A 1 19.55 -16.20 -25.40
N ALA A 2 20.38 -15.16 -25.49
CA ALA A 2 21.63 -15.06 -24.74
C ALA A 2 21.45 -14.08 -23.58
N LEU A 3 21.77 -14.54 -22.36
CA LEU A 3 21.71 -13.77 -21.12
C LEU A 3 22.26 -12.35 -21.33
N ASN A 4 21.48 -11.32 -20.96
CA ASN A 4 21.93 -9.93 -20.99
C ASN A 4 22.93 -9.70 -19.84
N VAL A 5 24.17 -10.13 -20.04
CA VAL A 5 25.25 -10.08 -19.04
C VAL A 5 25.45 -8.66 -18.48
N PRO A 6 25.52 -7.58 -19.31
CA PRO A 6 25.63 -6.23 -18.80
C PRO A 6 24.45 -5.82 -17.90
N GLY A 7 23.22 -6.18 -18.30
CA GLY A 7 22.02 -5.92 -17.50
C GLY A 7 22.03 -6.65 -16.16
N LEU A 8 22.40 -7.92 -16.17
CA LEU A 8 22.51 -8.73 -14.96
C LEU A 8 23.54 -8.15 -13.99
N VAL A 9 24.72 -7.77 -14.49
CA VAL A 9 25.77 -7.16 -13.67
C VAL A 9 25.29 -5.85 -13.04
N ALA A 10 24.58 -5.00 -13.80
CA ALA A 10 24.03 -3.75 -13.28
C ALA A 10 23.01 -3.99 -12.15
N VAL A 11 22.10 -4.94 -12.32
CA VAL A 11 21.09 -5.28 -11.28
C VAL A 11 21.74 -5.90 -10.05
N LEU A 12 22.73 -6.77 -10.22
CA LEU A 12 23.49 -7.34 -9.10
C LEU A 12 24.24 -6.25 -8.32
N ILE A 13 24.90 -5.31 -9.01
CA ILE A 13 25.57 -4.17 -8.37
C ILE A 13 24.53 -3.35 -7.59
N PHE A 14 23.38 -3.07 -8.19
CA PHE A 14 22.30 -2.34 -7.53
C PHE A 14 21.84 -3.06 -6.24
N TYR A 15 21.62 -4.38 -6.29
CA TYR A 15 21.19 -5.16 -5.12
C TYR A 15 22.23 -5.17 -4.02
N VAL A 16 23.51 -5.30 -4.38
CA VAL A 16 24.63 -5.22 -3.43
C VAL A 16 24.69 -3.84 -2.79
N VAL A 17 24.53 -2.77 -3.57
CA VAL A 17 24.52 -1.39 -3.05
C VAL A 17 23.40 -1.21 -2.04
N ILE A 18 22.17 -1.62 -2.37
CA ILE A 18 21.02 -1.53 -1.44
C ILE A 18 21.26 -2.36 -0.17
N LEU A 19 21.77 -3.58 -0.30
CA LEU A 19 22.10 -4.42 0.85
C LEU A 19 23.16 -3.77 1.75
N VAL A 20 24.22 -3.21 1.17
CA VAL A 20 25.28 -2.51 1.90
C VAL A 20 24.73 -1.28 2.63
N ILE A 21 23.89 -0.49 1.97
CA ILE A 21 23.20 0.66 2.58
C ILE A 21 22.33 0.21 3.74
N GLY A 22 21.53 -0.85 3.56
CA GLY A 22 20.67 -1.38 4.62
C GLY A 22 21.47 -1.87 5.83
N ILE A 23 22.58 -2.57 5.60
CA ILE A 23 23.50 -3.00 6.67
C ILE A 23 24.15 -1.78 7.36
N TRP A 24 24.55 -0.76 6.61
CA TRP A 24 25.10 0.47 7.16
C TRP A 24 24.06 1.22 8.01
N ALA A 25 22.82 1.34 7.52
CA ALA A 25 21.71 1.96 8.22
C ALA A 25 21.32 1.18 9.48
N SER A 26 21.42 -0.16 9.47
CA SER A 26 21.28 -1.00 10.68
C SER A 26 22.32 -0.64 11.75
N ARG A 27 23.58 -0.39 11.37
CA ARG A 27 24.61 0.06 12.33
C ARG A 27 24.29 1.44 12.89
N LYS A 28 23.71 2.33 12.08
CA LYS A 28 23.23 3.64 12.51
C LYS A 28 22.05 3.50 13.50
N SER A 29 21.08 2.63 13.20
CA SER A 29 19.96 2.31 14.09
C SER A 29 20.44 1.88 15.48
N LYS A 30 21.45 1.00 15.57
CA LYS A 30 22.05 0.56 16.84
C LYS A 30 22.75 1.69 17.61
N LYS A 31 23.16 2.76 16.93
CA LYS A 31 23.74 3.95 17.58
C LYS A 31 22.65 4.86 18.12
N GLU A 32 21.60 5.10 17.34
CA GLU A 32 20.40 5.83 17.77
C GLU A 32 19.68 5.13 18.92
N GLU A 33 19.62 3.79 18.91
CA GLU A 33 19.10 2.95 20.00
C GLU A 33 19.73 3.29 21.36
N LYS A 34 21.02 3.68 21.38
CA LYS A 34 21.72 4.04 22.62
C LYS A 34 21.45 5.46 23.10
N THR A 35 20.87 6.29 22.23
CA THR A 35 20.71 7.73 22.45
C THR A 35 19.24 8.08 22.71
N CYS A 36 18.31 7.31 22.15
CA CYS A 36 16.86 7.47 22.34
C CYS A 36 16.38 6.93 23.70
N THR A 37 15.35 7.57 24.25
CA THR A 37 14.67 7.18 25.50
C THR A 37 13.62 6.08 25.31
N GLY A 38 13.26 5.76 24.05
CA GLY A 38 12.26 4.75 23.71
C GLY A 38 12.75 3.30 23.88
N SER A 39 11.82 2.36 23.95
CA SER A 39 12.14 0.93 24.05
C SER A 39 12.84 0.42 22.78
N LYS A 40 13.62 -0.66 22.87
CA LYS A 40 14.39 -1.18 21.73
C LYS A 40 13.48 -1.66 20.60
N SER A 41 12.37 -2.30 20.97
CA SER A 41 11.33 -2.71 20.04
C SER A 41 10.68 -1.49 19.37
N GLU A 42 10.37 -0.43 20.12
CA GLU A 42 9.84 0.83 19.55
C GLU A 42 10.82 1.51 18.59
N VAL A 43 12.13 1.57 18.91
CA VAL A 43 13.14 2.12 17.97
C VAL A 43 13.18 1.33 16.66
N THR A 44 12.96 0.02 16.73
CA THR A 44 12.92 -0.84 15.53
C THR A 44 11.67 -0.57 14.68
N ILE A 45 10.53 -0.27 15.32
CA ILE A 45 9.23 -0.08 14.66
C ILE A 45 9.05 1.35 14.15
N VAL A 46 9.31 2.37 14.98
CA VAL A 46 9.06 3.80 14.67
C VAL A 46 10.33 4.65 14.61
N GLY A 47 11.51 4.03 14.54
CA GLY A 47 12.77 4.76 14.32
C GLY A 47 13.08 5.80 15.39
N GLY A 48 12.66 5.57 16.64
CA GLY A 48 12.88 6.51 17.76
C GLY A 48 12.15 7.86 17.62
N ARG A 49 11.20 7.96 16.68
CA ARG A 49 10.40 9.17 16.43
C ARG A 49 11.23 10.42 16.16
N ASN A 50 12.36 10.27 15.48
CA ASN A 50 13.26 11.38 15.15
C ASN A 50 13.55 11.48 13.65
N ILE A 51 12.74 10.80 12.81
CA ILE A 51 12.92 10.82 11.37
C ILE A 51 12.65 12.24 10.86
N ASN A 52 13.65 12.80 10.18
CA ASN A 52 13.56 14.11 9.56
C ASN A 52 12.49 14.10 8.45
N VAL A 53 11.77 15.21 8.28
CA VAL A 53 10.74 15.42 7.25
C VAL A 53 11.24 15.03 5.86
N PHE A 54 12.49 15.36 5.49
CA PHE A 54 13.04 14.95 4.20
C PHE A 54 13.06 13.43 4.02
N VAL A 55 13.63 12.70 4.99
CA VAL A 55 13.65 11.23 4.94
C VAL A 55 12.23 10.68 4.97
N GLY A 56 11.36 11.26 5.80
CA GLY A 56 9.94 10.95 5.93
C GLY A 56 9.17 11.03 4.61
N ILE A 57 9.37 12.11 3.84
CA ILE A 57 8.70 12.30 2.54
C ILE A 57 9.14 11.21 1.56
N PHE A 58 10.44 10.97 1.45
CA PHE A 58 10.97 10.00 0.51
C PHE A 58 10.55 8.57 0.86
N THR A 59 10.62 8.15 2.13
CA THR A 59 10.15 6.81 2.55
C THR A 59 8.64 6.66 2.40
N MET A 60 7.86 7.70 2.73
CA MET A 60 6.41 7.68 2.57
C MET A 60 6.05 7.51 1.09
N THR A 61 6.69 8.26 0.19
CA THR A 61 6.42 8.17 -1.25
C THR A 61 6.94 6.85 -1.85
N ALA A 62 8.16 6.41 -1.50
CA ALA A 62 8.77 5.17 -2.00
C ALA A 62 7.98 3.90 -1.66
N THR A 63 7.31 3.89 -0.50
CA THR A 63 6.47 2.77 -0.08
C THR A 63 5.32 2.53 -1.06
N TRP A 64 4.75 3.61 -1.61
CA TRP A 64 3.54 3.57 -2.44
C TRP A 64 3.81 3.63 -3.93
N VAL A 65 4.90 4.28 -4.34
CA VAL A 65 5.44 4.20 -5.72
C VAL A 65 6.13 2.85 -5.91
N GLY A 66 5.35 1.78 -5.72
CA GLY A 66 5.79 0.40 -5.84
C GLY A 66 5.60 -0.16 -7.24
N GLY A 67 5.95 -1.44 -7.39
CA GLY A 67 5.75 -2.17 -8.65
C GLY A 67 4.31 -2.11 -9.15
N GLY A 68 3.32 -2.33 -8.29
CA GLY A 68 1.89 -2.26 -8.67
C GLY A 68 1.44 -0.87 -9.10
N TYR A 69 1.97 0.19 -8.48
CA TYR A 69 1.66 1.57 -8.87
C TYR A 69 2.23 1.91 -10.25
N ILE A 70 3.49 1.59 -10.51
CA ILE A 70 4.16 1.88 -11.79
C ILE A 70 3.58 1.00 -12.90
N MET A 71 3.59 -0.33 -12.72
CA MET A 71 3.12 -1.29 -13.72
C MET A 71 1.61 -1.16 -13.97
N GLY A 72 0.81 -1.09 -12.91
CA GLY A 72 -0.65 -1.00 -13.02
C GLY A 72 -1.12 0.30 -13.67
N THR A 73 -0.45 1.43 -13.40
CA THR A 73 -0.75 2.69 -14.08
C THR A 73 -0.40 2.61 -15.57
N THR A 74 0.76 2.05 -15.92
CA THR A 74 1.15 1.88 -17.34
C THR A 74 0.20 0.94 -18.08
N GLU A 75 -0.19 -0.18 -17.46
CA GLU A 75 -1.17 -1.12 -18.02
C GLU A 75 -2.53 -0.46 -18.24
N ALA A 76 -3.06 0.26 -17.24
CA ALA A 76 -4.36 0.91 -17.34
C ALA A 76 -4.42 1.89 -18.51
N VAL A 77 -3.36 2.69 -18.72
CA VAL A 77 -3.28 3.63 -19.86
C VAL A 77 -3.11 2.92 -21.19
N TYR A 78 -2.43 1.77 -21.22
CA TYR A 78 -2.20 1.00 -22.44
C TYR A 78 -3.47 0.32 -22.98
N VAL A 79 -4.29 -0.21 -22.08
CA VAL A 79 -5.48 -0.99 -22.45
C VAL A 79 -6.53 -0.07 -23.11
N PRO A 80 -6.95 -0.34 -24.37
CA PRO A 80 -7.84 0.57 -25.10
C PRO A 80 -9.21 0.82 -24.44
N THR A 81 -9.74 -0.17 -23.72
CA THR A 81 -11.01 -0.05 -22.99
C THR A 81 -10.92 0.78 -21.71
N ARG A 82 -9.69 1.07 -21.25
CA ARG A 82 -9.40 1.78 -20.00
C ARG A 82 -8.79 3.16 -20.31
N GLY A 83 -7.59 3.20 -20.87
CA GLY A 83 -6.88 4.45 -21.14
C GLY A 83 -6.60 5.30 -19.88
N LEU A 84 -6.34 6.59 -20.10
CA LEU A 84 -5.95 7.56 -19.06
C LEU A 84 -7.01 7.73 -17.98
N ILE A 85 -8.29 7.65 -18.33
CA ILE A 85 -9.40 7.82 -17.38
C ILE A 85 -9.31 6.79 -16.24
N TRP A 86 -8.81 5.59 -16.52
CA TRP A 86 -8.68 4.49 -15.56
C TRP A 86 -7.29 4.41 -14.91
N ALA A 87 -6.41 5.38 -15.17
CA ALA A 87 -5.15 5.56 -14.45
C ALA A 87 -5.41 6.13 -13.04
N LEU A 88 -6.18 5.40 -12.22
CA LEU A 88 -6.68 5.84 -10.93
C LEU A 88 -5.58 6.02 -9.88
N GLY A 89 -4.47 5.29 -10.01
CA GLY A 89 -3.38 5.27 -9.04
C GLY A 89 -2.91 6.66 -8.62
N PRO A 90 -2.36 7.49 -9.53
CA PRO A 90 -1.86 8.83 -9.18
C PRO A 90 -2.89 9.76 -8.51
N PRO A 91 -4.09 10.00 -9.06
CA PRO A 91 -5.08 10.89 -8.42
C PRO A 91 -5.63 10.31 -7.11
N ALA A 92 -5.83 8.98 -7.01
CA ALA A 92 -6.33 8.34 -5.79
C ALA A 92 -5.33 8.47 -4.62
N HIS A 93 -4.04 8.21 -4.87
CA HIS A 93 -3.02 8.34 -3.81
C HIS A 93 -2.79 9.81 -3.43
N LEU A 94 -2.84 10.74 -4.39
CA LEU A 94 -2.80 12.18 -4.10
C LEU A 94 -3.90 12.53 -3.07
N LEU A 95 -5.15 12.14 -3.36
CA LEU A 95 -6.27 12.39 -2.45
C LEU A 95 -6.10 11.64 -1.12
N GLY A 96 -5.67 10.37 -1.16
CA GLY A 96 -5.43 9.56 0.02
C GLY A 96 -4.42 10.20 0.99
N PHE A 97 -3.28 10.67 0.50
CA PHE A 97 -2.28 11.33 1.35
C PHE A 97 -2.74 12.68 1.89
N LEU A 98 -3.52 13.45 1.11
CA LEU A 98 -4.15 14.68 1.61
C LEU A 98 -5.10 14.37 2.77
N LEU A 99 -5.96 13.36 2.61
CA LEU A 99 -6.87 12.91 3.67
C LEU A 99 -6.11 12.38 4.89
N ALA A 100 -5.04 11.61 4.69
CA ALA A 100 -4.17 11.13 5.74
C ALA A 100 -3.59 12.29 6.56
N GLY A 101 -3.05 13.32 5.89
CA GLY A 101 -2.48 14.50 6.55
C GLY A 101 -3.52 15.34 7.29
N LEU A 102 -4.71 15.52 6.71
CA LEU A 102 -5.77 16.34 7.30
C LEU A 102 -6.42 15.67 8.52
N PHE A 103 -6.80 14.40 8.40
CA PHE A 103 -7.67 13.75 9.38
C PHE A 103 -6.93 12.74 10.28
N PHE A 104 -5.96 11.99 9.75
CA PHE A 104 -5.41 10.82 10.46
C PHE A 104 -4.04 11.07 11.10
N ALA A 105 -3.18 11.89 10.50
CA ALA A 105 -1.80 12.05 10.93
C ALA A 105 -1.67 12.66 12.33
N LYS A 106 -2.43 13.72 12.61
CA LYS A 106 -2.43 14.40 13.91
C LYS A 106 -2.94 13.50 15.05
N PRO A 107 -4.15 12.91 15.01
CA PRO A 107 -4.65 12.10 16.13
C PRO A 107 -3.81 10.85 16.38
N MET A 108 -3.21 10.27 15.33
CA MET A 108 -2.32 9.13 15.47
C MET A 108 -1.01 9.51 16.15
N ARG A 109 -0.37 10.60 15.70
CA ARG A 109 0.93 11.01 16.22
C ARG A 109 0.85 11.67 17.60
N SER A 110 -0.19 12.44 17.88
CA SER A 110 -0.34 13.15 19.16
C SER A 110 -0.53 12.20 20.33
N LYS A 111 -1.13 11.03 20.10
CA LYS A 111 -1.33 9.99 21.11
C LYS A 111 -0.15 9.03 21.25
N CYS A 112 0.96 9.28 20.55
CA CYS A 112 2.17 8.48 20.67
C CYS A 112 1.91 6.97 20.47
N TYR A 113 1.06 6.61 19.51
CA TYR A 113 0.89 5.22 19.11
C TYR A 113 2.15 4.66 18.42
N VAL A 114 2.30 3.34 18.48
CA VAL A 114 3.37 2.58 17.83
C VAL A 114 2.84 1.91 16.56
N THR A 115 1.58 1.49 16.56
CA THR A 115 0.92 0.92 15.38
C THR A 115 -0.44 1.55 15.12
N MET A 116 -0.96 1.32 13.92
CA MET A 116 -2.33 1.64 13.50
C MET A 116 -3.36 0.92 14.35
N LEU A 117 -3.04 -0.26 14.88
CA LEU A 117 -3.98 -1.07 15.65
C LEU A 117 -4.09 -0.63 17.11
N ASP A 118 -3.17 0.19 17.62
CA ASP A 118 -3.18 0.68 19.01
C ASP A 118 -4.50 1.38 19.39
N PRO A 119 -5.05 2.34 18.61
CA PRO A 119 -6.36 2.93 18.90
C PRO A 119 -7.48 1.91 19.09
N PHE A 120 -7.45 0.80 18.36
CA PHE A 120 -8.43 -0.27 18.46
C PHE A 120 -8.25 -1.06 19.76
N GLN A 121 -7.03 -1.28 20.23
CA GLN A 121 -6.79 -1.96 21.50
C GLN A 121 -7.29 -1.14 22.67
N TYR A 122 -6.97 0.16 22.68
CA TYR A 122 -7.42 1.07 23.73
C TYR A 122 -8.94 1.17 23.81
N ARG A 123 -9.64 1.00 22.67
CA ARG A 123 -11.07 1.31 22.59
C ARG A 123 -12.00 0.11 22.48
N TYR A 124 -11.59 -0.92 21.74
CA TYR A 124 -12.36 -2.13 21.47
C TYR A 124 -11.78 -3.36 22.17
N GLY A 125 -10.62 -3.22 22.81
CA GLY A 125 -9.92 -4.29 23.50
C GLY A 125 -9.07 -5.18 22.58
N ASN A 126 -8.30 -6.05 23.21
CA ASN A 126 -7.30 -6.87 22.53
C ASN A 126 -7.91 -7.92 21.59
N MET A 127 -9.04 -8.52 21.95
CA MET A 127 -9.65 -9.61 21.16
C MET A 127 -10.14 -9.13 19.79
N PHE A 128 -10.88 -8.02 19.75
CA PHE A 128 -11.37 -7.48 18.49
C PHE A 128 -10.22 -6.95 17.62
N THR A 129 -9.23 -6.33 18.23
CA THR A 129 -8.03 -5.89 17.49
C THR A 129 -7.30 -7.07 16.85
N ALA A 130 -7.23 -8.22 17.52
CA ALA A 130 -6.66 -9.43 16.95
C ALA A 130 -7.45 -9.94 15.73
N MET A 131 -8.78 -9.79 15.74
CA MET A 131 -9.62 -10.10 14.57
C MET A 131 -9.36 -9.15 13.40
N LEU A 132 -9.14 -7.85 13.65
CA LEU A 132 -8.80 -6.87 12.60
C LEU A 132 -7.40 -7.05 12.02
N LEU A 133 -6.48 -7.65 12.77
CA LEU A 133 -5.15 -7.95 12.25
C LEU A 133 -5.20 -9.00 11.12
N VAL A 134 -6.11 -9.98 11.20
CA VAL A 134 -6.20 -11.06 10.21
C VAL A 134 -6.39 -10.53 8.77
N PRO A 135 -7.42 -9.71 8.46
CA PRO A 135 -7.55 -9.15 7.12
C PRO A 135 -6.37 -8.25 6.75
N ALA A 136 -5.80 -7.50 7.70
CA ALA A 136 -4.64 -6.64 7.42
C ALA A 136 -3.39 -7.45 7.02
N LEU A 137 -3.11 -8.58 7.70
CA LEU A 137 -2.00 -9.46 7.35
C LEU A 137 -2.22 -10.20 6.04
N ILE A 138 -3.45 -10.63 5.76
CA ILE A 138 -3.80 -11.26 4.47
C ILE A 138 -3.56 -10.24 3.35
N SER A 139 -4.03 -9.01 3.51
CA SER A 139 -3.76 -7.92 2.57
C SER A 139 -2.27 -7.67 2.36
N ASP A 140 -1.49 -7.57 3.42
CA ASP A 140 -0.04 -7.37 3.34
C ASP A 140 0.66 -8.53 2.57
N ILE A 141 0.28 -9.79 2.86
CA ILE A 141 0.84 -10.97 2.18
C ILE A 141 0.48 -10.98 0.68
N LEU A 142 -0.77 -10.67 0.33
CA LEU A 142 -1.21 -10.58 -1.06
C LEU A 142 -0.50 -9.45 -1.81
N TRP A 143 -0.26 -8.32 -1.14
CA TRP A 143 0.47 -7.21 -1.72
C TRP A 143 1.93 -7.58 -2.01
N VAL A 144 2.62 -8.28 -1.09
CA VAL A 144 3.98 -8.81 -1.32
C VAL A 144 4.00 -9.79 -2.49
N ALA A 145 3.02 -10.68 -2.59
CA ALA A 145 2.92 -11.64 -3.70
C ALA A 145 2.77 -10.92 -5.06
N CYS A 146 1.87 -9.93 -5.12
CA CYS A 146 1.65 -9.09 -6.29
C CYS A 146 2.96 -8.44 -6.78
N ILE A 147 3.64 -7.69 -5.91
CA ILE A 147 4.81 -6.89 -6.32
C ILE A 147 5.99 -7.79 -6.73
N LEU A 148 6.18 -8.94 -6.07
CA LEU A 148 7.21 -9.91 -6.44
C LEU A 148 6.91 -10.61 -7.77
N SER A 149 5.68 -11.05 -8.00
CA SER A 149 5.28 -11.67 -9.26
C SER A 149 5.48 -10.72 -10.45
N GLY A 150 5.07 -9.44 -10.31
CA GLY A 150 5.32 -8.42 -11.33
C GLY A 150 6.82 -8.15 -11.58
N LEU A 151 7.65 -8.19 -10.53
CA LEU A 151 9.11 -8.11 -10.68
C LEU A 151 9.69 -9.30 -11.44
N GLY A 152 9.25 -10.51 -11.11
CA GLY A 152 9.67 -11.75 -11.77
C GLY A 152 9.37 -11.70 -13.27
N GLY A 153 8.17 -11.25 -13.64
CA GLY A 153 7.78 -11.03 -15.04
C GLY A 153 8.66 -10.00 -15.75
N THR A 154 8.94 -8.86 -15.10
CA THR A 154 9.78 -7.80 -15.66
C THR A 154 11.23 -8.26 -15.87
N MET A 155 11.83 -8.91 -14.87
CA MET A 155 13.21 -9.40 -14.92
C MET A 155 13.38 -10.50 -15.96
N SER A 156 12.39 -11.39 -16.08
CA SER A 156 12.44 -12.49 -17.04
C SER A 156 12.43 -12.03 -18.49
N MET A 157 11.77 -10.90 -18.80
CA MET A 157 11.66 -10.41 -20.17
C MET A 157 12.96 -9.76 -20.66
N ILE A 158 13.66 -9.03 -19.80
CA ILE A 158 14.77 -8.17 -20.25
C ILE A 158 16.15 -8.70 -19.85
N LEU A 159 16.28 -9.34 -18.68
CA LEU A 159 17.53 -10.01 -18.29
C LEU A 159 17.61 -11.45 -18.79
N GLU A 160 16.51 -11.98 -19.34
CA GLU A 160 16.35 -13.38 -19.73
C GLU A 160 16.63 -14.36 -18.57
N LEU A 161 16.41 -13.91 -17.32
CA LEU A 161 16.51 -14.73 -16.13
C LEU A 161 15.23 -15.53 -15.90
N PRO A 162 15.29 -16.74 -15.32
CA PRO A 162 14.09 -17.40 -14.84
C PRO A 162 13.34 -16.51 -13.84
N SER A 163 12.03 -16.32 -14.05
CA SER A 163 11.16 -15.52 -13.15
C SER A 163 11.32 -15.95 -11.68
N ALA A 164 11.34 -17.27 -11.45
CA ALA A 164 11.49 -17.83 -10.12
C ALA A 164 12.79 -17.40 -9.41
N LEU A 165 13.91 -17.38 -10.15
CA LEU A 165 15.20 -16.95 -9.62
C LEU A 165 15.19 -15.46 -9.27
N SER A 166 14.57 -14.64 -10.12
CA SER A 166 14.42 -13.20 -9.88
C SER A 166 13.61 -12.94 -8.60
N ILE A 167 12.47 -13.60 -8.46
CA ILE A 167 11.61 -13.51 -7.27
C ILE A 167 12.38 -13.88 -5.99
N VAL A 168 13.06 -15.03 -5.98
CA VAL A 168 13.81 -15.51 -4.81
C VAL A 168 14.92 -14.54 -4.40
N ILE A 169 15.71 -14.05 -5.37
CA ILE A 169 16.83 -13.16 -5.07
C ILE A 169 16.32 -11.83 -4.52
N SER A 170 15.33 -11.22 -5.15
CA SER A 170 14.77 -9.93 -4.70
C SER A 170 14.14 -10.06 -3.31
N ALA A 171 13.35 -11.12 -3.09
CA ALA A 171 12.76 -11.41 -1.79
C ALA A 171 13.83 -11.62 -0.70
N ALA A 172 14.88 -12.41 -1.00
CA ALA A 172 15.95 -12.67 -0.06
C ALA A 172 16.70 -11.39 0.34
N VAL A 173 17.04 -10.53 -0.63
CA VAL A 173 17.72 -9.26 -0.36
C VAL A 173 16.85 -8.37 0.52
N SER A 174 15.56 -8.18 0.16
CA SER A 174 14.60 -7.40 0.96
C SER A 174 14.44 -7.93 2.37
N ILE A 175 14.20 -9.24 2.55
CA ILE A 175 14.07 -9.86 3.88
C ILE A 175 15.33 -9.63 4.72
N ILE A 176 16.52 -9.83 4.15
CA ILE A 176 17.78 -9.74 4.89
C ILE A 176 17.99 -8.33 5.47
N TYR A 177 17.89 -7.27 4.65
CA TYR A 177 18.15 -5.93 5.20
C TYR A 177 17.03 -5.44 6.12
N THR A 178 15.77 -5.82 5.88
CA THR A 178 14.65 -5.49 6.78
C THR A 178 14.83 -6.13 8.16
N VAL A 179 15.21 -7.42 8.21
CA VAL A 179 15.50 -8.15 9.46
C VAL A 179 16.64 -7.50 10.24
N LEU A 180 17.65 -6.99 9.54
CA LEU A 180 18.86 -6.46 10.16
C LEU A 180 18.68 -5.06 10.74
N GLY A 181 17.92 -4.18 10.10
CA GLY A 181 17.93 -2.75 10.45
C GLY A 181 16.59 -2.09 10.79
N GLY A 182 15.46 -2.81 10.73
CA GLY A 182 14.16 -2.25 11.07
C GLY A 182 13.85 -0.98 10.28
N LEU A 183 13.11 -0.04 10.87
CA LEU A 183 12.63 1.14 10.14
C LEU A 183 13.75 2.02 9.59
N TYR A 184 14.88 2.15 10.29
CA TYR A 184 16.00 2.95 9.79
C TYR A 184 16.61 2.35 8.52
N SER A 185 16.78 1.02 8.44
CA SER A 185 17.27 0.41 7.21
C SER A 185 16.30 0.68 6.08
N VAL A 186 15.01 0.43 6.30
CA VAL A 186 13.95 0.66 5.31
C VAL A 186 13.94 2.12 4.86
N ALA A 187 13.92 3.09 5.78
CA ALA A 187 13.85 4.50 5.43
C ALA A 187 15.07 5.00 4.64
N TYR A 188 16.28 4.50 4.93
CA TYR A 188 17.48 4.91 4.18
C TYR A 188 17.62 4.20 2.83
N THR A 189 17.21 2.94 2.72
CA THR A 189 17.14 2.25 1.42
C THR A 189 16.09 2.91 0.53
N ASP A 190 14.93 3.26 1.10
CA ASP A 190 13.84 3.95 0.39
C ASP A 190 14.30 5.25 -0.24
N VAL A 191 15.07 6.09 0.47
CA VAL A 191 15.56 7.37 -0.08
C VAL A 191 16.39 7.15 -1.35
N ILE A 192 17.29 6.16 -1.32
CA ILE A 192 18.20 5.88 -2.43
C ILE A 192 17.46 5.20 -3.58
N GLN A 193 16.58 4.24 -3.27
CA GLN A 193 15.70 3.59 -4.23
C GLN A 193 14.78 4.60 -4.90
N PHE A 194 14.18 5.51 -4.15
CA PHE A 194 13.31 6.56 -4.68
C PHE A 194 14.04 7.49 -5.64
N CYS A 195 15.22 7.98 -5.26
CA CYS A 195 16.04 8.81 -6.15
C CYS A 195 16.37 8.06 -7.45
N PHE A 196 16.69 6.77 -7.34
CA PHE A 196 16.99 5.94 -8.50
C PHE A 196 15.75 5.70 -9.39
N ILE A 197 14.57 5.44 -8.79
CA ILE A 197 13.31 5.31 -9.52
C ILE A 197 12.98 6.60 -10.25
N PHE A 198 13.10 7.75 -9.57
CA PHE A 198 12.81 9.06 -10.14
C PHE A 198 13.70 9.31 -11.37
N VAL A 199 15.02 9.21 -11.21
CA VAL A 199 15.95 9.46 -12.33
C VAL A 199 15.73 8.47 -13.47
N SER A 200 15.57 7.18 -13.17
CA SER A 200 15.49 6.14 -14.19
C SER A 200 14.20 6.22 -15.01
N LEU A 201 13.03 6.37 -14.37
CA LEU A 201 11.77 6.46 -15.09
C LEU A 201 11.66 7.74 -15.92
N TRP A 202 12.05 8.89 -15.36
CA TRP A 202 12.06 10.16 -16.10
C TRP A 202 13.06 10.14 -17.25
N LEU A 203 14.16 9.40 -17.12
CA LEU A 203 15.11 9.20 -18.21
C LEU A 203 14.54 8.30 -19.31
N CYS A 204 13.72 7.29 -18.99
CA CYS A 204 13.10 6.43 -20.00
C CYS A 204 12.16 7.21 -20.93
N VAL A 205 11.40 8.17 -20.40
CA VAL A 205 10.39 8.95 -21.13
C VAL A 205 10.91 9.59 -22.45
N PRO A 206 11.98 10.42 -22.46
CA PRO A 206 12.46 11.03 -23.69
C PRO A 206 12.98 10.00 -24.70
N PHE A 207 13.66 8.93 -24.27
CA PHE A 207 14.12 7.89 -25.20
C PHE A 207 12.97 7.14 -25.85
N MET A 208 11.91 6.88 -25.08
CA MET A 208 10.70 6.29 -25.60
C MET A 208 10.03 7.19 -26.62
N LEU A 209 9.82 8.47 -26.29
CA LEU A 209 9.19 9.45 -27.20
C LEU A 209 9.96 9.67 -28.51
N LEU A 210 11.29 9.52 -28.48
CA LEU A 210 12.16 9.63 -29.64
C LEU A 210 12.30 8.32 -30.44
N SER A 211 11.63 7.24 -30.02
CA SER A 211 11.69 5.95 -30.71
C SER A 211 11.10 6.07 -32.13
N PRO A 212 11.76 5.49 -33.16
CA PRO A 212 11.25 5.51 -34.54
C PRO A 212 9.85 4.90 -34.71
N ALA A 213 9.45 4.02 -33.79
CA ALA A 213 8.12 3.41 -33.78
C ALA A 213 6.99 4.40 -33.42
N ILE A 214 7.33 5.62 -33.00
CA ILE A 214 6.40 6.69 -32.64
C ILE A 214 6.49 7.80 -33.69
N THR A 215 5.41 8.02 -34.42
CA THR A 215 5.33 9.08 -35.43
C THR A 215 4.62 10.33 -34.91
N ASP A 216 3.56 10.18 -34.11
CA ASP A 216 2.90 11.25 -33.35
C ASP A 216 2.07 10.63 -32.21
N LEU A 217 2.07 11.24 -31.02
CA LEU A 217 1.27 10.77 -29.86
C LEU A 217 -0.23 11.01 -30.08
N ALA A 218 -0.58 11.96 -30.97
CA ALA A 218 -1.93 12.40 -31.26
C ALA A 218 -2.54 11.77 -32.53
N GLN A 219 -1.77 11.05 -33.34
CA GLN A 219 -2.26 10.52 -34.62
C GLN A 219 -1.77 9.10 -34.87
N ARG A 220 -2.61 8.11 -34.50
CA ARG A 220 -2.86 6.88 -35.27
C ARG A 220 -4.21 6.27 -34.84
N PRO A 221 -5.21 6.20 -35.73
CA PRO A 221 -6.31 5.27 -35.55
C PRO A 221 -5.80 3.87 -35.93
N HIS A 222 -5.87 2.91 -35.02
CA HIS A 222 -5.95 1.52 -35.47
C HIS A 222 -7.21 1.38 -36.33
N ILE A 223 -7.13 0.57 -37.38
CA ILE A 223 -8.09 0.48 -38.51
C ILE A 223 -9.54 0.15 -38.09
N ASN A 224 -9.85 -0.07 -36.81
CA ASN A 224 -11.20 -0.41 -36.32
C ASN A 224 -11.63 0.28 -35.00
N GLN A 225 -11.01 1.39 -34.57
CA GLN A 225 -11.40 2.08 -33.32
C GLN A 225 -11.88 3.52 -33.55
N THR A 226 -12.92 3.90 -32.81
CA THR A 226 -13.68 5.16 -32.91
C THR A 226 -13.01 6.35 -32.21
N SER A 227 -12.02 6.12 -31.35
CA SER A 227 -11.39 7.19 -30.57
C SER A 227 -10.19 7.79 -31.32
N GLU A 228 -10.17 9.13 -31.47
CA GLU A 228 -9.08 9.86 -32.14
C GLU A 228 -7.73 9.74 -31.39
N ILE A 229 -7.74 9.38 -30.10
CA ILE A 229 -6.56 9.26 -29.23
C ILE A 229 -6.55 7.89 -28.51
N PRO A 230 -5.64 6.95 -28.85
CA PRO A 230 -5.66 5.56 -28.37
C PRO A 230 -5.53 5.36 -26.86
N TRP A 231 -4.92 6.32 -26.16
CA TRP A 231 -4.58 6.22 -24.74
C TRP A 231 -5.50 7.04 -23.82
N LEU A 232 -6.45 7.81 -24.36
CA LEU A 232 -7.34 8.64 -23.54
C LEU A 232 -8.34 7.78 -22.77
N GLY A 233 -8.87 6.74 -23.44
CA GLY A 233 -9.95 5.90 -22.94
C GLY A 233 -11.33 6.56 -23.10
N GLU A 234 -12.37 5.75 -23.00
CA GLU A 234 -13.77 6.19 -22.98
C GLU A 234 -14.42 5.71 -21.67
N MET A 235 -15.27 6.53 -21.07
CA MET A 235 -16.06 6.16 -19.90
C MET A 235 -17.52 6.10 -20.30
N GLU A 236 -18.08 4.90 -20.33
CA GLU A 236 -19.52 4.72 -20.43
C GLU A 236 -20.19 5.01 -19.08
N LEU A 237 -21.44 5.49 -19.12
CA LEU A 237 -22.20 5.77 -17.89
C LEU A 237 -22.40 4.50 -17.04
N ALA A 238 -22.40 3.32 -17.66
CA ALA A 238 -22.52 2.03 -16.98
C ALA A 238 -21.32 1.75 -16.05
N ASP A 239 -20.09 2.01 -16.52
CA ASP A 239 -18.88 1.73 -15.75
C ASP A 239 -18.57 2.80 -14.68
N ALA A 240 -19.32 3.91 -14.64
CA ALA A 240 -19.11 4.99 -13.66
C ALA A 240 -19.18 4.50 -12.20
N GLY A 241 -20.03 3.50 -11.93
CA GLY A 241 -20.10 2.87 -10.61
C GLY A 241 -18.82 2.11 -10.26
N ILE A 242 -18.30 1.30 -11.19
CA ILE A 242 -17.04 0.56 -11.04
C ILE A 242 -15.87 1.52 -10.84
N TRP A 243 -15.79 2.56 -11.68
CA TRP A 243 -14.75 3.57 -11.62
C TRP A 243 -14.70 4.25 -10.24
N MET A 244 -15.87 4.66 -9.74
CA MET A 244 -15.98 5.26 -8.41
C MET A 244 -15.56 4.28 -7.31
N ASP A 245 -15.97 3.01 -7.43
CA ASP A 245 -15.67 1.98 -6.43
C ASP A 245 -14.15 1.71 -6.36
N GLU A 246 -13.49 1.53 -7.50
CA GLU A 246 -12.04 1.35 -7.57
C GLU A 246 -11.27 2.59 -7.10
N PHE A 247 -11.72 3.79 -7.49
CA PHE A 247 -11.08 5.03 -7.07
C PHE A 247 -11.14 5.21 -5.55
N LEU A 248 -12.30 4.96 -4.94
CA LEU A 248 -12.47 5.05 -3.49
C LEU A 248 -11.72 3.92 -2.76
N LEU A 249 -11.67 2.71 -3.32
CA LEU A 249 -10.88 1.62 -2.77
C LEU A 249 -9.42 1.98 -2.69
N VAL A 250 -8.82 2.49 -3.77
CA VAL A 250 -7.41 2.88 -3.77
C VAL A 250 -7.16 4.07 -2.84
N THR A 251 -8.06 5.07 -2.85
CA THR A 251 -7.94 6.29 -2.02
C THR A 251 -8.07 5.99 -0.53
N LEU A 252 -9.17 5.37 -0.12
CA LEU A 252 -9.54 5.18 1.29
C LEU A 252 -9.01 3.86 1.85
N GLY A 253 -8.95 2.79 1.05
CA GLY A 253 -8.26 1.56 1.44
C GLY A 253 -6.78 1.82 1.72
N GLY A 254 -6.17 2.75 0.96
CA GLY A 254 -4.81 3.21 1.20
C GLY A 254 -4.58 3.76 2.62
N LEU A 255 -5.61 4.39 3.21
CA LEU A 255 -5.57 4.96 4.56
C LEU A 255 -5.57 3.89 5.67
N ALA A 256 -5.88 2.64 5.37
CA ALA A 256 -5.92 1.56 6.36
C ALA A 256 -4.67 0.66 6.36
N TYR A 257 -3.63 1.02 5.60
CA TYR A 257 -2.36 0.31 5.63
C TYR A 257 -1.47 0.81 6.78
N GLN A 258 -0.96 -0.14 7.56
CA GLN A 258 -0.03 0.15 8.66
C GLN A 258 1.26 0.82 8.18
N CYS A 259 1.76 0.50 6.99
CA CYS A 259 3.01 1.07 6.48
C CYS A 259 2.94 2.61 6.38
N LEU A 260 1.77 3.19 6.07
CA LEU A 260 1.53 4.64 6.10
C LEU A 260 1.68 5.20 7.53
N TYR A 261 1.01 4.58 8.50
CA TYR A 261 1.08 5.02 9.90
C TYR A 261 2.46 4.84 10.49
N GLN A 262 3.20 3.83 10.06
CA GLN A 262 4.56 3.63 10.51
C GLN A 262 5.43 4.85 10.18
N ARG A 263 5.23 5.52 9.05
CA ARG A 263 5.95 6.76 8.71
C ARG A 263 5.44 7.96 9.49
N VAL A 264 4.11 8.10 9.61
CA VAL A 264 3.45 9.16 10.39
C VAL A 264 3.90 9.14 11.86
N LEU A 265 3.92 7.97 12.47
CA LEU A 265 4.26 7.75 13.88
C LEU A 265 5.76 7.94 14.15
N SER A 266 6.59 7.82 13.12
CA SER A 266 8.04 8.00 13.20
C SER A 266 8.51 9.46 13.06
N ALA A 267 7.60 10.37 12.70
CA ALA A 267 7.91 11.80 12.65
C ALA A 267 8.16 12.36 14.06
N ALA A 268 8.95 13.44 14.16
CA ALA A 268 9.28 14.02 15.46
C ALA A 268 8.12 14.79 16.11
N SER A 269 7.17 15.30 15.32
CA SER A 269 5.99 15.98 15.82
C SER A 269 4.77 15.73 14.93
N SER A 270 3.58 16.02 15.45
CA SER A 270 2.33 15.91 14.69
C SER A 270 2.34 16.82 13.46
N ALA A 271 2.88 18.03 13.56
CA ALA A 271 3.01 18.95 12.42
C ALA A 271 3.95 18.39 11.34
N GLN A 272 5.09 17.81 11.73
CA GLN A 272 5.99 17.16 10.78
C GLN A 272 5.34 15.95 10.09
N ALA A 273 4.53 15.18 10.82
CA ALA A 273 3.77 14.07 10.24
C ALA A 273 2.79 14.57 9.16
N GLN A 274 2.04 15.65 9.43
CA GLN A 274 1.12 16.24 8.45
C GLN A 274 1.84 16.79 7.22
N ILE A 275 2.92 17.55 7.41
CA ILE A 275 3.74 18.08 6.31
C ILE A 275 4.28 16.94 5.44
N THR A 276 4.74 15.86 6.08
CA THR A 276 5.23 14.66 5.37
C THR A 276 4.14 14.06 4.48
N CYS A 277 2.90 13.92 4.99
CA CYS A 277 1.78 13.44 4.18
C CYS A 277 1.47 14.38 3.00
N PHE A 278 1.40 15.70 3.21
CA PHE A 278 1.06 16.65 2.14
C PHE A 278 2.13 16.71 1.05
N ALA A 279 3.41 16.68 1.44
CA ALA A 279 4.51 16.63 0.48
C ALA A 279 4.58 15.26 -0.23
N ALA A 280 4.28 14.16 0.48
CA ALA A 280 4.15 12.84 -0.13
C ALA A 280 3.04 12.83 -1.19
N ALA A 281 1.90 13.48 -0.94
CA ALA A 281 0.79 13.58 -1.89
C ALA A 281 1.23 14.16 -3.25
N GLY A 282 1.95 15.29 -3.24
CA GLY A 282 2.47 15.91 -4.46
C GLY A 282 3.56 15.08 -5.15
N THR A 283 4.48 14.50 -4.38
CA THR A 283 5.57 13.70 -4.95
C THR A 283 5.10 12.36 -5.53
N VAL A 284 4.11 11.70 -4.92
CA VAL A 284 3.49 10.49 -5.49
C VAL A 284 2.81 10.81 -6.81
N PHE A 285 2.01 11.88 -6.87
CA PHE A 285 1.35 12.29 -8.11
C PHE A 285 2.36 12.54 -9.24
N MET A 286 3.45 13.25 -8.94
CA MET A 286 4.55 13.51 -9.88
C MET A 286 5.21 12.20 -10.37
N MET A 287 5.36 11.21 -9.50
CA MET A 287 5.93 9.90 -9.85
C MET A 287 5.00 9.03 -10.70
N GLY A 288 3.71 9.33 -10.71
CA GLY A 288 2.74 8.70 -11.63
C GLY A 288 2.91 9.14 -13.09
N ILE A 289 3.40 10.36 -13.32
CA ILE A 289 3.46 10.97 -14.65
C ILE A 289 4.30 10.14 -15.64
N PRO A 290 5.54 9.70 -15.32
CA PRO A 290 6.31 8.85 -16.24
C PRO A 290 5.56 7.58 -16.62
N SER A 291 4.94 6.89 -15.66
CA SER A 291 4.20 5.64 -15.89
C SER A 291 3.02 5.83 -16.84
N VAL A 292 2.32 6.96 -16.72
CA VAL A 292 1.24 7.36 -17.64
C VAL A 292 1.79 7.62 -19.04
N ILE A 293 2.87 8.39 -19.17
CA ILE A 293 3.48 8.70 -20.47
C ILE A 293 3.97 7.41 -21.15
N ILE A 294 4.62 6.51 -20.40
CA ILE A 294 5.08 5.22 -20.91
C ILE A 294 3.90 4.39 -21.44
N GLY A 295 2.78 4.36 -20.72
CA GLY A 295 1.57 3.64 -21.17
C GLY A 295 0.96 4.25 -22.42
N ALA A 296 0.88 5.58 -22.48
CA ALA A 296 0.38 6.31 -23.65
C ALA A 296 1.26 6.08 -24.88
N VAL A 297 2.58 6.13 -24.70
CA VAL A 297 3.55 5.80 -25.74
C VAL A 297 3.37 4.36 -26.23
N ALA A 298 3.23 3.40 -25.32
CA ALA A 298 3.08 1.99 -25.69
C ALA A 298 1.77 1.73 -26.46
N ALA A 299 0.70 2.47 -26.15
CA ALA A 299 -0.58 2.40 -26.87
C ALA A 299 -0.49 3.02 -28.26
N SER A 300 0.29 4.09 -28.43
CA SER A 300 0.51 4.76 -29.72
C SER A 300 1.63 4.13 -30.58
N ALA A 301 2.40 3.18 -30.03
CA ALA A 301 3.55 2.61 -30.71
C ALA A 301 3.14 1.67 -31.86
N ASP A 302 3.83 1.81 -33.00
CA ASP A 302 3.73 0.84 -34.09
C ASP A 302 4.59 -0.38 -33.81
N TRP A 303 3.99 -1.38 -33.14
CA TRP A 303 4.68 -2.61 -32.76
C TRP A 303 5.28 -3.38 -33.96
N ASN A 304 4.76 -3.17 -35.18
CA ASN A 304 5.31 -3.76 -36.40
C ASN A 304 6.71 -3.22 -36.76
N GLN A 305 7.02 -1.98 -36.36
CA GLN A 305 8.34 -1.36 -36.58
C GLN A 305 9.36 -1.75 -35.51
N THR A 306 8.90 -2.37 -34.43
CA THR A 306 9.75 -2.85 -33.35
C THR A 306 10.16 -4.30 -33.59
N ALA A 307 11.20 -4.77 -32.88
CA ALA A 307 11.59 -6.18 -32.92
C ALA A 307 10.54 -7.15 -32.32
N TYR A 308 9.49 -6.64 -31.67
CA TYR A 308 8.39 -7.44 -31.12
C TYR A 308 7.43 -7.96 -32.21
N GLY A 309 7.15 -7.15 -33.23
CA GLY A 309 6.29 -7.49 -34.36
C GLY A 309 4.79 -7.53 -34.06
N LEU A 310 4.02 -8.16 -34.94
CA LEU A 310 2.57 -8.36 -34.79
C LEU A 310 2.24 -9.80 -34.37
N PRO A 311 1.08 -10.08 -33.76
CA PRO A 311 0.08 -9.11 -33.25
C PRO A 311 0.60 -8.31 -32.04
N PRO A 312 0.05 -7.11 -31.77
CA PRO A 312 0.50 -6.24 -30.67
C PRO A 312 0.28 -6.87 -29.28
N PRO A 313 0.96 -6.38 -28.22
CA PRO A 313 0.90 -6.98 -26.89
C PRO A 313 -0.51 -7.16 -26.32
N TYR A 314 -1.43 -6.23 -26.60
CA TYR A 314 -2.82 -6.33 -26.18
C TYR A 314 -3.52 -7.58 -26.73
N GLU A 315 -3.38 -7.85 -28.03
CA GLU A 315 -3.99 -9.02 -28.69
C GLU A 315 -3.35 -10.34 -28.25
N ARG A 316 -2.11 -10.31 -27.76
CA ARG A 316 -1.43 -11.49 -27.17
C ARG A 316 -1.78 -11.73 -25.70
N GLY A 317 -2.60 -10.87 -25.08
CA GLY A 317 -2.88 -10.94 -23.65
C GLY A 317 -1.68 -10.55 -22.76
N GLU A 318 -0.73 -9.78 -23.30
CA GLU A 318 0.50 -9.38 -22.61
C GLU A 318 0.43 -7.94 -22.07
N ALA A 319 -0.77 -7.36 -21.94
CA ALA A 319 -0.98 -6.00 -21.44
C ALA A 319 -0.37 -5.76 -20.05
N VAL A 320 -0.44 -6.76 -19.15
CA VAL A 320 0.20 -6.71 -17.81
C VAL A 320 1.72 -6.51 -17.89
N LYS A 321 2.35 -6.96 -18.98
CA LYS A 321 3.79 -6.87 -19.24
C LYS A 321 4.15 -5.67 -20.10
N ILE A 322 3.24 -4.73 -20.30
CA ILE A 322 3.48 -3.62 -21.23
C ILE A 322 4.66 -2.75 -20.79
N LEU A 323 4.84 -2.51 -19.49
CA LEU A 323 5.97 -1.72 -18.99
C LEU A 323 7.33 -2.35 -19.39
N PRO A 324 7.63 -3.62 -19.06
CA PRO A 324 8.86 -4.26 -19.52
C PRO A 324 8.97 -4.32 -21.05
N LEU A 325 7.89 -4.60 -21.77
CA LEU A 325 7.91 -4.64 -23.24
C LEU A 325 8.25 -3.28 -23.83
N ALA A 326 7.64 -2.21 -23.34
CA ALA A 326 7.88 -0.86 -23.78
C ALA A 326 9.33 -0.43 -23.48
N LEU A 327 9.86 -0.77 -22.30
CA LEU A 327 11.27 -0.55 -21.98
C LEU A 327 12.21 -1.35 -22.89
N GLN A 328 11.89 -2.60 -23.22
CA GLN A 328 12.74 -3.47 -24.04
C GLN A 328 12.79 -3.04 -25.51
N TYR A 329 11.63 -2.72 -26.08
CA TYR A 329 11.48 -2.54 -27.52
C TYR A 329 11.42 -1.09 -27.98
N LEU A 330 11.16 -0.14 -27.07
CA LEU A 330 11.08 1.29 -27.38
C LEU A 330 12.23 2.11 -26.80
N THR A 331 13.19 1.49 -26.09
CA THR A 331 14.37 2.19 -25.57
C THR A 331 15.67 1.47 -25.92
N PRO A 332 16.82 2.18 -25.93
CA PRO A 332 18.12 1.53 -26.03
C PRO A 332 18.38 0.59 -24.85
N ASN A 333 19.13 -0.49 -25.09
CA ASN A 333 19.41 -1.52 -24.08
C ASN A 333 19.86 -0.99 -22.71
N TRP A 334 20.71 0.04 -22.67
CA TRP A 334 21.21 0.59 -21.41
C TRP A 334 20.13 1.36 -20.63
N VAL A 335 19.17 2.00 -21.30
CA VAL A 335 18.01 2.67 -20.69
C VAL A 335 17.04 1.63 -20.15
N SER A 336 16.79 0.58 -20.95
CA SER A 336 15.96 -0.55 -20.55
C SER A 336 16.45 -1.20 -19.24
N VAL A 337 17.77 -1.42 -19.12
CA VAL A 337 18.41 -1.94 -17.90
C VAL A 337 18.19 -1.03 -16.69
N LEU A 338 18.28 0.30 -16.86
CA LEU A 338 18.00 1.25 -15.78
C LEU A 338 16.52 1.22 -15.38
N GLY A 339 15.61 1.15 -16.36
CA GLY A 339 14.16 1.04 -16.12
C GLY A 339 13.79 -0.21 -15.31
N ILE A 340 14.38 -1.37 -15.61
CA ILE A 340 14.21 -2.59 -14.80
C ILE A 340 14.72 -2.39 -13.39
N GLY A 341 15.89 -1.77 -13.25
CA GLY A 341 16.45 -1.45 -11.95
C GLY A 341 15.47 -0.60 -11.14
N ALA A 342 14.78 0.36 -11.77
CA ALA A 342 13.75 1.17 -11.14
C ALA A 342 12.56 0.32 -10.68
N VAL A 343 12.07 -0.61 -11.51
CA VAL A 343 11.00 -1.54 -11.12
C VAL A 343 11.44 -2.40 -9.93
N ALA A 344 12.68 -2.90 -9.95
CA ALA A 344 13.26 -3.65 -8.84
C ALA A 344 13.34 -2.83 -7.55
N ALA A 345 13.84 -1.60 -7.65
CA ALA A 345 13.93 -0.66 -6.54
C ALA A 345 12.55 -0.41 -5.91
N ALA A 346 11.54 -0.16 -6.75
CA ALA A 346 10.17 0.10 -6.33
C ALA A 346 9.52 -1.11 -5.64
N VAL A 347 9.76 -2.31 -6.17
CA VAL A 347 9.23 -3.55 -5.57
C VAL A 347 9.91 -3.82 -4.22
N MET A 348 11.22 -3.61 -4.12
CA MET A 348 11.96 -3.83 -2.89
C MET A 348 11.56 -2.85 -1.78
N SER A 349 11.36 -1.56 -2.10
CA SER A 349 10.92 -0.52 -1.14
C SER A 349 9.45 -0.65 -0.70
N SER A 350 8.60 -1.27 -1.51
CA SER A 350 7.24 -1.62 -1.06
C SER A 350 7.28 -2.88 -0.20
N MET A 351 8.05 -3.89 -0.60
CA MET A 351 8.15 -5.15 0.12
C MET A 351 8.67 -4.95 1.54
N ASP A 352 9.82 -4.30 1.72
CA ASP A 352 10.42 -4.10 3.05
C ASP A 352 9.50 -3.35 4.03
N SER A 353 8.74 -2.39 3.52
CA SER A 353 7.78 -1.57 4.23
C SER A 353 6.60 -2.39 4.72
N VAL A 354 6.08 -3.27 3.88
CA VAL A 354 5.00 -4.19 4.22
C VAL A 354 5.50 -5.23 5.23
N LEU A 355 6.65 -5.85 4.99
CA LEU A 355 7.20 -6.85 5.91
C LEU A 355 7.41 -6.29 7.32
N LEU A 356 7.99 -5.10 7.43
CA LEU A 356 8.21 -4.46 8.71
C LEU A 356 6.88 -4.04 9.35
N SER A 357 5.94 -3.53 8.56
CA SER A 357 4.58 -3.15 8.98
C SER A 357 3.83 -4.33 9.60
N SER A 358 3.73 -5.45 8.87
CA SER A 358 3.07 -6.68 9.34
C SER A 358 3.73 -7.23 10.62
N ALA A 359 5.07 -7.27 10.65
CA ALA A 359 5.82 -7.72 11.81
C ALA A 359 5.59 -6.83 13.04
N SER A 360 5.45 -5.52 12.82
CA SER A 360 5.17 -4.54 13.88
C SER A 360 3.78 -4.74 14.48
N MET A 361 2.74 -4.87 13.64
CA MET A 361 1.38 -5.12 14.13
C MET A 361 1.27 -6.44 14.88
N PHE A 362 1.84 -7.52 14.33
CA PHE A 362 1.81 -8.82 14.99
C PHE A 362 2.53 -8.78 16.35
N THR A 363 3.74 -8.21 16.40
CA THR A 363 4.53 -8.19 17.62
C THR A 363 3.88 -7.31 18.70
N GLN A 364 3.50 -6.09 18.34
CA GLN A 364 2.99 -5.12 19.31
C GLN A 364 1.55 -5.42 19.72
N ASN A 365 0.67 -5.80 18.77
CA ASN A 365 -0.77 -5.91 19.04
C ASN A 365 -1.26 -7.33 19.32
N ILE A 366 -0.46 -8.37 19.09
CA ILE A 366 -0.81 -9.76 19.43
C ILE A 366 0.18 -10.34 20.42
N TYR A 367 1.46 -10.36 20.04
CA TYR A 367 2.45 -11.08 20.82
C TYR A 367 2.60 -10.45 22.22
N ARG A 368 2.81 -9.14 22.27
CA ARG A 368 3.00 -8.41 23.54
C ARG A 368 1.72 -8.31 24.37
N THR A 369 0.55 -8.20 23.77
CA THR A 369 -0.71 -7.92 24.52
C THR A 369 -1.51 -9.17 24.87
N THR A 370 -1.49 -10.18 23.99
CA THR A 370 -2.37 -11.35 24.07
C THR A 370 -1.60 -12.62 24.39
N LEU A 371 -0.50 -12.90 23.67
CA LEU A 371 0.25 -14.16 23.83
C LEU A 371 1.20 -14.13 25.03
N ARG A 372 2.00 -13.07 25.18
CA ARG A 372 3.03 -12.97 26.22
C ARG A 372 3.18 -11.53 26.75
N LYS A 373 2.35 -11.20 27.75
CA LYS A 373 2.29 -9.88 28.41
C LYS A 373 3.59 -9.41 29.07
N GLN A 374 4.47 -10.35 29.44
CA GLN A 374 5.76 -10.07 30.09
C GLN A 374 6.95 -10.34 29.17
N ALA A 375 6.77 -10.27 27.85
CA ALA A 375 7.85 -10.46 26.90
C ALA A 375 8.98 -9.43 27.11
N SER A 376 10.23 -9.90 27.06
CA SER A 376 11.40 -9.01 27.16
C SER A 376 11.65 -8.27 25.84
N GLU A 377 12.33 -7.13 25.87
CA GLU A 377 12.69 -6.40 24.65
C GLU A 377 13.51 -7.25 23.65
N ARG A 378 14.41 -8.10 24.15
CA ARG A 378 15.19 -9.01 23.30
C ARG A 378 14.31 -10.03 22.61
N GLU A 379 13.28 -10.51 23.29
CA GLU A 379 12.32 -11.45 22.75
C GLU A 379 11.45 -10.78 21.68
N LEU A 380 10.92 -9.58 21.95
CA LEU A 380 10.15 -8.81 20.97
C LEU A 380 10.95 -8.56 19.68
N LEU A 381 12.24 -8.25 19.77
CA LEU A 381 13.11 -8.10 18.60
C LEU A 381 13.23 -9.40 17.77
N TRP A 382 13.32 -10.56 18.42
CA TRP A 382 13.33 -11.83 17.70
C TRP A 382 11.99 -12.16 17.06
N VAL A 383 10.88 -11.81 17.71
CA VAL A 383 9.54 -11.96 17.15
C VAL A 383 9.35 -11.08 15.92
N ILE A 384 9.80 -9.82 15.95
CA ILE A 384 9.79 -8.93 14.77
C ILE A 384 10.55 -9.59 13.62
N ARG A 385 11.79 -10.06 13.87
CA ARG A 385 12.62 -10.69 12.84
C ARG A 385 11.99 -11.97 12.28
N GLY A 386 11.47 -12.83 13.16
CA GLY A 386 10.77 -14.05 12.75
C GLY A 386 9.52 -13.74 11.92
N SER A 387 8.77 -12.71 12.29
CA SER A 387 7.56 -12.28 11.58
C SER A 387 7.88 -11.71 10.20
N VAL A 388 8.94 -10.89 10.07
CA VAL A 388 9.42 -10.39 8.76
C VAL A 388 9.75 -11.56 7.84
N VAL A 389 10.48 -12.56 8.32
CA VAL A 389 10.82 -13.76 7.53
C VAL A 389 9.57 -14.55 7.17
N LEU A 390 8.65 -14.77 8.12
CA LEU A 390 7.44 -15.55 7.88
C LEU A 390 6.53 -14.89 6.83
N VAL A 391 6.26 -13.59 6.97
CA VAL A 391 5.43 -12.84 6.01
C VAL A 391 6.13 -12.78 4.65
N GLY A 392 7.45 -12.59 4.62
CA GLY A 392 8.24 -12.57 3.38
C GLY A 392 8.21 -13.90 2.65
N LEU A 393 8.38 -15.01 3.36
CA LEU A 393 8.29 -16.35 2.78
C LEU A 393 6.86 -16.68 2.32
N ALA A 394 5.84 -16.29 3.08
CA ALA A 394 4.44 -16.50 2.69
C ALA A 394 4.10 -15.74 1.39
N GLY A 395 4.44 -14.45 1.31
CA GLY A 395 4.24 -13.64 0.11
C GLY A 395 5.07 -14.14 -1.09
N THR A 396 6.32 -14.55 -0.86
CA THR A 396 7.17 -15.14 -1.91
C THR A 396 6.60 -16.48 -2.41
N GLY A 397 6.07 -17.31 -1.51
CA GLY A 397 5.43 -18.58 -1.88
C GLY A 397 4.21 -18.37 -2.77
N LEU A 398 3.36 -17.39 -2.42
CA LEU A 398 2.21 -17.00 -3.24
C LEU A 398 2.62 -16.34 -4.57
N ALA A 399 3.77 -15.67 -4.64
CA ALA A 399 4.27 -15.06 -5.88
C ALA A 399 4.62 -16.09 -6.97
N PHE A 400 4.79 -17.37 -6.63
CA PHE A 400 4.96 -18.45 -7.61
C PHE A 400 3.63 -19.01 -8.13
N GLY A 401 2.49 -18.61 -7.56
CA GLY A 401 1.19 -18.97 -8.11
C GLY A 401 0.99 -18.33 -9.48
N ASP A 402 0.20 -18.99 -10.34
CA ASP A 402 -0.15 -18.49 -11.67
C ASP A 402 -1.21 -17.36 -11.64
N ASP A 403 -1.53 -16.84 -10.44
CA ASP A 403 -2.56 -15.83 -10.24
C ASP A 403 -2.12 -14.45 -10.78
N SER A 404 -3.08 -13.68 -11.32
CA SER A 404 -2.81 -12.36 -11.88
C SER A 404 -2.32 -11.36 -10.82
N VAL A 405 -1.25 -10.64 -11.15
CA VAL A 405 -0.64 -9.58 -10.31
C VAL A 405 -1.67 -8.52 -9.91
N PHE A 406 -2.47 -8.06 -10.88
CA PHE A 406 -3.51 -7.06 -10.68
C PHE A 406 -4.63 -7.56 -9.76
N ALA A 407 -4.99 -8.82 -9.91
CA ALA A 407 -5.97 -9.51 -9.08
C ALA A 407 -5.54 -9.56 -7.60
N LEU A 408 -4.29 -9.96 -7.35
CA LEU A 408 -3.70 -9.95 -6.01
C LEU A 408 -3.66 -8.53 -5.40
N TRP A 409 -3.40 -7.51 -6.22
CA TRP A 409 -3.36 -6.11 -5.79
C TRP A 409 -4.73 -5.55 -5.40
N LEU A 410 -5.76 -5.80 -6.21
CA LEU A 410 -7.11 -5.38 -5.88
C LEU A 410 -7.61 -6.11 -4.63
N LEU A 411 -7.39 -7.42 -4.56
CA LEU A 411 -7.77 -8.22 -3.40
C LEU A 411 -7.06 -7.78 -2.12
N SER A 412 -5.79 -7.32 -2.23
CA SER A 412 -5.07 -6.79 -1.07
C SER A 412 -5.69 -5.50 -0.54
N GLY A 413 -6.05 -4.55 -1.42
CA GLY A 413 -6.68 -3.29 -1.01
C GLY A 413 -8.11 -3.43 -0.53
N ASP A 414 -8.82 -4.44 -1.05
CA ASP A 414 -10.24 -4.65 -0.85
C ASP A 414 -10.64 -4.99 0.61
N LEU A 415 -9.93 -5.93 1.25
CA LEU A 415 -10.19 -6.27 2.65
C LEU A 415 -9.94 -5.08 3.59
N LEU A 416 -8.90 -4.30 3.32
CA LEU A 416 -8.59 -3.10 4.10
C LEU A 416 -9.66 -2.02 3.89
N TYR A 417 -10.15 -1.85 2.67
CA TYR A 417 -11.17 -0.87 2.34
C TYR A 417 -12.53 -1.20 2.96
N CYS A 418 -13.02 -2.44 2.81
CA CYS A 418 -14.36 -2.80 3.28
C CYS A 418 -14.43 -3.05 4.80
N ILE A 419 -13.34 -3.54 5.41
CA ILE A 419 -13.36 -4.01 6.80
C ILE A 419 -12.58 -3.07 7.72
N VAL A 420 -11.33 -2.76 7.41
CA VAL A 420 -10.42 -2.08 8.36
C VAL A 420 -10.62 -0.55 8.36
N PHE A 421 -10.80 0.05 7.18
CA PHE A 421 -10.95 1.50 7.04
C PHE A 421 -12.17 2.07 7.79
N PRO A 422 -13.41 1.51 7.69
CA PRO A 422 -14.55 1.98 8.47
C PRO A 422 -14.28 2.02 9.97
N GLN A 423 -13.63 0.97 10.47
CA GLN A 423 -13.31 0.81 11.88
C GLN A 423 -12.26 1.84 12.31
N LEU A 424 -11.27 2.12 11.45
CA LEU A 424 -10.26 3.14 11.68
C LEU A 424 -10.85 4.56 11.73
N ALA A 425 -11.76 4.87 10.81
CA ALA A 425 -12.47 6.14 10.82
C ALA A 425 -13.32 6.28 12.09
N CYS A 426 -14.04 5.23 12.49
CA CYS A 426 -14.87 5.21 13.69
C CYS A 426 -14.07 5.34 14.99
N VAL A 427 -12.98 4.58 15.14
CA VAL A 427 -12.19 4.54 16.38
C VAL A 427 -11.51 5.88 16.67
N LEU A 428 -11.11 6.63 15.63
CA LEU A 428 -10.42 7.91 15.77
C LEU A 428 -11.36 9.11 15.85
N HIS A 429 -12.44 9.14 15.07
CA HIS A 429 -13.25 10.35 14.90
C HIS A 429 -14.60 10.32 15.63
N PHE A 430 -15.16 9.15 15.93
CA PHE A 430 -16.48 9.05 16.54
C PHE A 430 -16.38 8.70 18.01
N ARG A 431 -16.70 9.62 18.94
CA ARG A 431 -16.57 9.41 20.40
C ARG A 431 -17.47 8.30 20.99
N HIS A 432 -18.55 7.94 20.31
CA HIS A 432 -19.51 6.93 20.80
C HIS A 432 -19.26 5.52 20.26
N ALA A 433 -18.31 5.33 19.34
CA ALA A 433 -17.97 4.00 18.83
C ALA A 433 -17.50 3.03 19.95
N ASN A 434 -18.06 1.82 19.97
CA ASN A 434 -17.77 0.79 20.98
C ASN A 434 -17.58 -0.59 20.34
N THR A 435 -17.16 -1.58 21.13
CA THR A 435 -16.83 -2.93 20.67
C THR A 435 -18.02 -3.63 19.99
N TYR A 436 -19.25 -3.45 20.48
CA TYR A 436 -20.44 -4.07 19.88
C TYR A 436 -20.74 -3.53 18.48
N GLY A 437 -20.66 -2.21 18.31
CA GLY A 437 -20.79 -1.61 16.99
C GLY A 437 -19.63 -2.02 16.08
N ALA A 438 -18.41 -2.08 16.60
CA ALA A 438 -17.24 -2.50 15.85
C ALA A 438 -17.38 -3.93 15.30
N ILE A 439 -17.81 -4.89 16.13
CA ILE A 439 -18.09 -6.28 15.71
C ILE A 439 -19.22 -6.32 14.68
N THR A 440 -20.32 -5.59 14.91
CA THR A 440 -21.44 -5.57 13.96
C THR A 440 -21.01 -5.02 12.60
N GLY A 441 -20.25 -3.91 12.59
CA GLY A 441 -19.71 -3.34 11.36
C GLY A 441 -18.75 -4.29 10.64
N TYR A 442 -17.89 -4.99 11.37
CA TYR A 442 -17.00 -6.01 10.80
C TYR A 442 -17.79 -7.10 10.09
N VAL A 443 -18.81 -7.66 10.77
CA VAL A 443 -19.65 -8.74 10.22
C VAL A 443 -20.45 -8.26 9.02
N VAL A 444 -21.08 -7.07 9.09
CA VAL A 444 -21.85 -6.49 7.99
C VAL A 444 -20.94 -6.22 6.77
N GLY A 445 -19.79 -5.59 6.98
CA GLY A 445 -18.84 -5.29 5.92
C GLY A 445 -18.31 -6.56 5.24
N MET A 446 -17.91 -7.56 6.04
CA MET A 446 -17.43 -8.84 5.53
C MET A 446 -18.51 -9.62 4.77
N LEU A 447 -19.73 -9.69 5.31
CA LEU A 447 -20.84 -10.39 4.66
C LEU A 447 -21.23 -9.74 3.33
N LEU A 448 -21.46 -8.42 3.32
CA LEU A 448 -21.80 -7.69 2.09
C LEU A 448 -20.71 -7.81 1.04
N ARG A 449 -19.44 -7.80 1.49
CA ARG A 449 -18.30 -7.95 0.59
C ARG A 449 -18.25 -9.34 -0.05
N VAL A 450 -18.36 -10.40 0.74
CA VAL A 450 -18.33 -11.79 0.24
C VAL A 450 -19.52 -12.08 -0.68
N VAL A 451 -20.70 -11.59 -0.30
CA VAL A 451 -21.94 -11.77 -1.07
C VAL A 451 -21.90 -11.06 -2.43
N GLY A 452 -21.11 -9.99 -2.56
CA GLY A 452 -20.83 -9.32 -3.84
C GLY A 452 -19.93 -10.11 -4.80
N GLY A 453 -19.42 -11.28 -4.41
CA GLY A 453 -18.59 -12.12 -5.27
C GLY A 453 -17.19 -11.54 -5.52
N GLU A 454 -16.31 -12.35 -6.09
CA GLU A 454 -14.98 -11.93 -6.54
C GLU A 454 -14.62 -12.75 -7.79
N PRO A 455 -14.80 -12.17 -9.01
CA PRO A 455 -14.54 -12.85 -10.27
C PRO A 455 -13.13 -13.42 -10.36
N VAL A 456 -12.15 -12.71 -9.79
CA VAL A 456 -10.74 -13.13 -9.74
C VAL A 456 -10.54 -14.45 -9.00
N LEU A 457 -11.27 -14.66 -7.91
CA LEU A 457 -11.19 -15.86 -7.09
C LEU A 457 -12.18 -16.94 -7.52
N GLY A 458 -12.92 -16.70 -8.61
CA GLY A 458 -14.01 -17.57 -9.05
C GLY A 458 -15.16 -17.67 -8.03
N ILE A 459 -15.32 -16.66 -7.16
CA ILE A 459 -16.40 -16.63 -6.18
C ILE A 459 -17.61 -15.96 -6.85
N PRO A 460 -18.68 -16.70 -7.19
CA PRO A 460 -19.84 -16.11 -7.84
C PRO A 460 -20.58 -15.16 -6.88
N PRO A 461 -21.10 -14.03 -7.36
CA PRO A 461 -21.93 -13.15 -6.55
C PRO A 461 -23.24 -13.85 -6.17
N VAL A 462 -23.55 -13.83 -4.88
CA VAL A 462 -24.81 -14.37 -4.35
C VAL A 462 -25.90 -13.29 -4.44
N LEU A 463 -25.54 -12.02 -4.24
CA LEU A 463 -26.42 -10.87 -4.44
C LEU A 463 -26.04 -10.17 -5.73
N LEU A 464 -27.00 -10.10 -6.63
CA LEU A 464 -26.89 -9.37 -7.88
C LEU A 464 -27.34 -7.93 -7.64
N TYR A 465 -26.38 -7.01 -7.62
CA TYR A 465 -26.68 -5.59 -7.45
C TYR A 465 -27.28 -4.99 -8.73
N PRO A 466 -28.02 -3.86 -8.64
CA PRO A 466 -28.65 -3.24 -9.81
C PRO A 466 -27.64 -2.94 -10.91
N GLY A 467 -28.00 -3.25 -12.17
CA GLY A 467 -27.12 -3.03 -13.32
C GLY A 467 -26.05 -4.10 -13.51
N TRP A 468 -26.19 -5.30 -12.94
CA TRP A 468 -25.32 -6.43 -13.26
C TRP A 468 -25.49 -6.86 -14.72
N THR A 469 -24.37 -7.27 -15.35
CA THR A 469 -24.34 -7.89 -16.67
C THR A 469 -23.61 -9.24 -16.60
N GLU A 470 -23.90 -10.13 -17.54
CA GLU A 470 -23.14 -11.38 -17.72
C GLU A 470 -22.38 -11.29 -19.03
N GLU A 471 -21.04 -11.29 -18.94
CA GLU A 471 -20.12 -11.26 -20.07
C GLU A 471 -19.26 -12.53 -20.01
N ASP A 472 -19.31 -13.36 -21.06
CA ASP A 472 -18.55 -14.61 -21.18
C ASP A 472 -18.67 -15.58 -19.98
N GLY A 473 -19.84 -15.63 -19.34
CA GLY A 473 -20.11 -16.47 -18.16
C GLY A 473 -19.56 -15.91 -16.85
N VAL A 474 -19.06 -14.68 -16.86
CA VAL A 474 -18.62 -13.93 -15.67
C VAL A 474 -19.62 -12.83 -15.38
N ILE A 475 -20.12 -12.79 -14.14
CA ILE A 475 -21.04 -11.75 -13.70
C ILE A 475 -20.24 -10.48 -13.38
N LYS A 476 -20.45 -9.43 -14.16
CA LYS A 476 -19.86 -8.10 -13.96
C LYS A 476 -20.85 -7.21 -13.20
N GLN A 477 -20.43 -6.73 -12.04
CA GLN A 477 -21.26 -5.84 -11.20
C GLN A 477 -20.88 -4.39 -11.44
N HIS A 478 -21.75 -3.63 -12.09
CA HIS A 478 -21.54 -2.19 -12.36
C HIS A 478 -21.80 -1.31 -11.13
N PHE A 479 -22.60 -1.81 -10.18
CA PHE A 479 -22.87 -1.12 -8.94
C PHE A 479 -21.64 -1.11 -8.01
N PRO A 480 -21.31 0.02 -7.35
CA PRO A 480 -20.17 0.17 -6.44
C PRO A 480 -20.36 -0.59 -5.13
N PHE A 481 -20.34 -1.92 -5.20
CA PHE A 481 -20.71 -2.78 -4.08
C PHE A 481 -19.67 -2.77 -2.95
N ARG A 482 -18.38 -2.56 -3.24
CA ARG A 482 -17.34 -2.48 -2.20
C ARG A 482 -17.51 -1.22 -1.36
N THR A 483 -17.84 -0.10 -2.01
CA THR A 483 -18.19 1.18 -1.38
C THR A 483 -19.46 1.04 -0.55
N LEU A 484 -20.49 0.34 -1.07
CA LEU A 484 -21.67 0.04 -0.27
C LEU A 484 -21.34 -0.79 0.97
N ALA A 485 -20.50 -1.82 0.86
CA ALA A 485 -20.08 -2.64 1.99
C ALA A 485 -19.30 -1.81 3.03
N MET A 486 -18.39 -0.95 2.57
CA MET A 486 -17.62 -0.02 3.40
C MET A 486 -18.53 0.96 4.15
N LEU A 487 -19.45 1.63 3.45
CA LEU A 487 -20.40 2.57 4.05
C LEU A 487 -21.36 1.87 5.01
N SER A 488 -21.86 0.70 4.64
CA SER A 488 -22.75 -0.11 5.49
C SER A 488 -22.05 -0.56 6.77
N SER A 489 -20.76 -0.93 6.68
CA SER A 489 -19.90 -1.20 7.83
C SER A 489 -19.80 0.03 8.73
N LEU A 490 -19.42 1.19 8.17
CA LEU A 490 -19.27 2.45 8.91
C LEU A 490 -20.56 2.86 9.63
N ILE A 491 -21.69 2.86 8.91
CA ILE A 491 -23.01 3.18 9.46
C ILE A 491 -23.36 2.20 10.56
N SER A 492 -23.14 0.90 10.35
CA SER A 492 -23.42 -0.12 11.37
C SER A 492 -22.61 0.11 12.65
N VAL A 493 -21.32 0.45 12.54
CA VAL A 493 -20.49 0.78 13.72
C VAL A 493 -21.10 1.95 14.49
N VAL A 494 -21.41 3.05 13.80
CA VAL A 494 -21.91 4.27 14.46
C VAL A 494 -23.31 4.04 15.04
N SER A 495 -24.24 3.51 14.25
CA SER A 495 -25.64 3.31 14.64
C SER A 495 -25.78 2.31 15.78
N VAL A 496 -25.13 1.14 15.70
CA VAL A 496 -25.23 0.12 16.76
C VAL A 496 -24.54 0.58 18.03
N SER A 497 -23.38 1.25 17.92
CA SER A 497 -22.70 1.78 19.10
C SER A 497 -23.58 2.79 19.83
N TRP A 498 -24.18 3.73 19.08
CA TRP A 498 -25.05 4.76 19.64
C TRP A 498 -26.34 4.19 20.23
N LEU A 499 -26.99 3.24 19.53
CA LEU A 499 -28.23 2.61 20.01
C LEU A 499 -27.99 1.82 21.31
N LEU A 500 -26.88 1.08 21.41
CA LEU A 500 -26.55 0.34 22.62
C LEU A 500 -26.17 1.27 23.77
N GLU A 501 -25.39 2.31 23.50
CA GLU A 501 -25.07 3.33 24.51
C GLU A 501 -26.36 3.99 25.05
N LEU A 502 -27.30 4.32 24.17
CA LEU A 502 -28.61 4.85 24.56
C LEU A 502 -29.42 3.83 25.38
N GLY A 503 -29.42 2.56 24.95
CA GLY A 503 -30.14 1.47 25.62
C GLY A 503 -29.64 1.22 27.04
N PHE A 504 -28.32 1.22 27.24
CA PHE A 504 -27.75 1.09 28.57
C PHE A 504 -27.90 2.37 29.42
N SER A 505 -27.71 3.55 28.83
CA SER A 505 -27.82 4.84 29.55
C SER A 505 -29.25 5.12 30.01
N ARG A 506 -30.26 4.72 29.23
CA ARG A 506 -31.68 4.80 29.60
C ARG A 506 -32.18 3.62 30.43
N GLN A 507 -31.30 2.70 30.84
CA GLN A 507 -31.63 1.49 31.59
C GLN A 507 -32.69 0.59 30.92
N VAL A 508 -32.84 0.69 29.60
CA VAL A 508 -33.70 -0.22 28.80
C VAL A 508 -33.04 -1.60 28.73
N ILE A 509 -31.70 -1.64 28.70
CA ILE A 509 -30.90 -2.86 28.72
C ILE A 509 -30.23 -2.98 30.11
N PRO A 510 -30.42 -4.10 30.83
CA PRO A 510 -29.74 -4.35 32.10
C PRO A 510 -28.22 -4.32 31.92
N ARG A 511 -27.51 -3.67 32.85
CA ARG A 511 -26.02 -3.64 32.87
C ARG A 511 -25.39 -5.03 32.97
N SER A 512 -26.12 -6.03 33.45
CA SER A 512 -25.66 -7.42 33.50
C SER A 512 -25.44 -8.05 32.11
N TRP A 513 -25.99 -7.44 31.05
CA TRP A 513 -25.83 -7.89 29.67
C TRP A 513 -24.65 -7.21 28.96
N ASP A 514 -23.83 -6.45 29.69
CA ASP A 514 -22.59 -5.90 29.16
C ASP A 514 -21.45 -6.93 29.19
N PHE A 515 -21.49 -7.89 28.25
CA PHE A 515 -20.51 -8.97 28.11
C PHE A 515 -19.13 -8.49 27.62
N LEU A 516 -19.09 -7.42 26.82
CA LEU A 516 -17.86 -6.85 26.25
C LEU A 516 -17.28 -5.69 27.08
N GLY A 517 -17.89 -5.36 28.21
CA GLY A 517 -17.34 -4.43 29.20
C GLY A 517 -17.34 -2.96 28.75
N PHE A 518 -18.37 -2.50 28.05
CA PHE A 518 -18.55 -1.11 27.64
C PHE A 518 -18.47 -0.11 28.82
N PHE A 519 -18.92 -0.47 30.03
CA PHE A 519 -18.87 0.42 31.21
C PHE A 519 -17.70 0.14 32.19
N LYS A 520 -16.83 -0.83 31.93
CA LYS A 520 -15.93 -1.38 32.96
C LYS A 520 -14.69 -0.54 33.33
N GLU A 521 -14.61 0.73 32.91
CA GLU A 521 -13.42 1.58 33.18
C GLU A 521 -13.69 3.00 33.68
N ASN A 522 -14.92 3.33 34.12
CA ASN A 522 -15.20 4.68 34.69
C ASN A 522 -15.37 4.73 36.22
N GLU A 523 -15.07 3.65 36.96
CA GLU A 523 -15.16 3.65 38.44
C GLU A 523 -13.82 4.04 39.14
N GLY A 524 -12.85 4.62 38.43
CA GLY A 524 -11.52 4.93 38.98
C GLY A 524 -10.88 6.29 38.66
N GLU A 525 -11.39 7.08 37.71
CA GLU A 525 -10.76 8.37 37.34
C GLU A 525 -11.77 9.51 37.44
N GLY A 526 -11.66 10.28 38.53
CA GLY A 526 -12.23 11.62 38.57
C GLY A 526 -11.62 12.48 37.47
N GLU A 527 -12.45 13.24 36.78
CA GLU A 527 -12.07 14.29 35.82
C GLU A 527 -10.88 13.94 34.92
N VAL A 528 -11.17 13.52 33.68
CA VAL A 528 -10.22 13.56 32.57
C VAL A 528 -9.72 15.01 32.42
N GLN A 529 -8.69 15.37 33.17
CA GLN A 529 -7.79 16.45 32.82
C GLN A 529 -7.10 15.99 31.55
N GLU A 530 -7.19 16.81 30.50
CA GLU A 530 -6.25 16.76 29.39
C GLU A 530 -4.84 16.68 30.00
N GLU A 531 -4.21 15.49 29.95
CA GLU A 531 -2.81 15.37 30.31
C GLU A 531 -2.03 16.38 29.46
N PRO A 532 -1.25 17.28 30.08
CA PRO A 532 -0.58 18.32 29.35
C PRO A 532 0.42 17.68 28.39
N LEU A 533 0.40 18.18 27.14
CA LEU A 533 1.45 18.00 26.13
C LEU A 533 2.83 17.82 26.79
N PRO A 534 3.65 16.84 26.36
CA PRO A 534 5.03 16.74 26.82
C PRO A 534 5.70 18.10 26.74
N LEU A 535 6.29 18.55 27.86
CA LEU A 535 6.89 19.90 28.03
C LEU A 535 7.89 20.28 26.93
N GLU A 536 8.39 19.33 26.14
CA GLU A 536 9.27 19.58 24.99
C GLU A 536 8.60 20.27 23.79
N GLU A 537 7.28 20.13 23.56
CA GLU A 537 6.59 20.85 22.47
C GLU A 537 6.33 22.33 22.81
N LYS A 538 6.20 22.66 24.11
CA LYS A 538 6.03 24.04 24.59
C LYS A 538 7.31 24.87 24.46
N ASN A 539 8.48 24.24 24.64
CA ASN A 539 9.76 24.95 24.59
C ASN A 539 10.31 25.16 23.17
N LYS A 540 9.86 24.40 22.16
CA LYS A 540 10.28 24.63 20.77
C LYS A 540 9.50 25.73 20.06
N THR A 541 8.28 26.02 20.47
CA THR A 541 7.47 27.10 19.88
C THR A 541 7.86 28.50 20.36
N LEU A 542 8.58 28.62 21.48
CA LEU A 542 9.02 29.90 22.03
C LEU A 542 10.36 30.41 21.49
N ASN A 543 11.19 29.57 20.86
CA ASN A 543 12.54 29.96 20.41
C ASN A 543 12.67 30.31 18.91
N THR A 544 11.56 30.51 18.18
CA THR A 544 11.58 30.99 16.78
C THR A 544 11.07 32.42 16.62
N LYS A 545 11.32 33.28 17.61
CA LYS A 545 11.26 34.74 17.44
C LYS A 545 12.49 35.40 18.03
N LEU A 546 13.56 35.44 17.24
CA LEU A 546 14.45 36.59 17.02
C LEU A 546 15.49 36.25 15.95
#